data_AF-A0A0C9VY64-F1
#
_entry.id   AF-A0A0C9VY64-F1
#
_cell.length_a   1.000
_cell.length_b   1.000
_cell.length_c   1.000
_cell.angle_alpha   90.00
_cell.angle_beta   90.00
_cell.angle_gamma   90.00
#
_symmetry.space_group_name_H-M   'P 1'
#
loop_
_entity.id
_entity.type
_entity.pdbx_description
1 polymer ?
#
loop_
_entity_poly.entity_id
_entity_poly.type
_entity_poly.pdbx_seq_one_letter_code
_entity_poly.pdbx_strand_id
1 'polypeptide(L)' 'LPNELINKILEETDSPKDLLALAMSSKAWCNLIIPNHLEARVVRAESRKRVIWNFFAHHPRLASHIRIV' A
#
# COMPACT_ATOMS: atom_id res chain seq x y z
N LEU A 1 -16.68 -5.39 -8.19
CA LEU A 1 -16.10 -4.37 -9.10
C LEU A 1 -15.05 -5.05 -9.95
N PRO A 2 -14.86 -4.65 -11.22
CA PRO A 2 -13.72 -5.12 -12.01
C PRO A 2 -12.40 -4.81 -11.29
N ASN A 3 -11.45 -5.74 -11.34
CA ASN A 3 -10.17 -5.59 -10.62
C ASN A 3 -9.39 -4.34 -11.05
N GLU A 4 -9.45 -3.96 -12.33
CA GLU A 4 -8.82 -2.75 -12.85
C GLU A 4 -9.34 -1.48 -12.16
N LEU A 5 -10.66 -1.40 -11.95
CA LEU A 5 -11.29 -0.27 -11.29
C LEU A 5 -10.94 -0.23 -9.80
N ILE A 6 -10.89 -1.39 -9.15
CA ILE A 6 -10.43 -1.52 -7.76
C ILE A 6 -9.00 -1.00 -7.62
N ASN A 7 -8.09 -1.47 -8.48
CA ASN A 7 -6.69 -1.06 -8.46
C ASN A 7 -6.57 0.45 -8.65
N LYS A 8 -7.31 1.02 -9.60
CA LYS A 8 -7.32 2.46 -9.83
C LYS A 8 -7.81 3.25 -8.62
N ILE A 9 -8.90 2.82 -7.96
CA ILE A 9 -9.37 3.47 -6.72
C ILE A 9 -8.28 3.44 -5.65
N LEU A 10 -7.63 2.30 -5.47
CA LEU A 10 -6.56 2.14 -4.47
C LEU A 10 -5.35 3.02 -4.83
N GLU A 11 -4.95 3.08 -6.10
CA GLU A 11 -3.85 3.90 -6.58
C GLU A 11 -4.10 5.41 -6.41
N GLU A 12 -5.33 5.88 -6.61
CA GLU A 12 -5.68 7.31 -6.47
C GLU A 12 -5.95 7.73 -5.01
N THR A 13 -6.13 6.78 -4.09
CA THR A 13 -6.41 7.10 -2.67
C THR A 13 -5.12 7.27 -1.87
N ASP A 14 -4.54 8.46 -1.87
CA ASP A 14 -3.23 8.71 -1.22
C ASP A 14 -3.26 8.76 0.31
N SER A 15 -4.37 9.19 0.90
CA SER A 15 -4.53 9.31 2.35
C SER A 15 -4.56 7.93 3.02
N PRO A 16 -3.62 7.62 3.94
CA PRO A 16 -3.67 6.38 4.70
C PRO A 16 -4.94 6.25 5.54
N LYS A 17 -5.52 7.37 5.97
CA LYS A 17 -6.78 7.38 6.74
C LYS A 17 -7.96 6.92 5.89
N ASP A 18 -8.00 7.34 4.63
CA ASP A 18 -9.09 6.99 3.72
C ASP A 18 -8.97 5.53 3.27
N LEU A 19 -7.74 5.05 3.04
CA LEU A 19 -7.48 3.62 2.82
C LEU A 19 -7.92 2.78 4.02
N LEU A 20 -7.63 3.22 5.25
CA LEU A 20 -8.07 2.50 6.44
C LEU A 20 -9.61 2.50 6.55
N ALA A 21 -10.27 3.64 6.32
CA ALA A 21 -11.72 3.72 6.32
C ALA A 21 -12.34 2.78 5.26
N LEU A 22 -11.75 2.70 4.07
CA LEU A 22 -12.17 1.78 3.02
C LEU A 22 -11.96 0.31 3.42
N ALA A 23 -10.82 -0.02 4.04
CA ALA A 23 -10.54 -1.36 4.55
C ALA A 23 -11.57 -1.80 5.61
N MET A 24 -12.03 -0.87 6.44
CA MET A 24 -13.05 -1.13 7.46
C MET A 24 -14.46 -1.34 6.89
N SER A 25 -14.72 -0.93 5.64
CA SER A 25 -16.04 -1.08 5.02
C SER A 25 -16.41 -2.52 4.66
N SER A 26 -15.42 -3.39 4.38
CA SER A 26 -15.67 -4.81 4.09
C SER A 26 -14.41 -5.66 4.23
N LYS A 27 -14.58 -6.97 4.48
CA LYS A 27 -13.47 -7.94 4.48
C LYS A 27 -12.74 -8.00 3.15
N ALA A 28 -13.44 -7.84 2.02
CA ALA A 28 -12.84 -7.86 0.70
C ALA A 28 -11.86 -6.68 0.51
N TRP A 29 -12.29 -5.48 0.89
CA TRP A 29 -11.41 -4.29 0.89
C TRP A 29 -10.26 -4.44 1.87
N CYS A 30 -10.51 -4.96 3.07
CA CYS A 30 -9.47 -5.20 4.07
C CYS A 30 -8.34 -6.09 3.52
N ASN A 31 -8.68 -7.22 2.90
CA ASN A 31 -7.71 -8.17 2.34
C ASN A 31 -6.89 -7.59 1.16
N LEU A 32 -7.42 -6.60 0.46
CA LEU A 32 -6.71 -5.92 -0.62
C LEU A 32 -5.77 -4.84 -0.07
N ILE A 33 -6.25 -4.05 0.89
CA ILE A 33 -5.56 -2.86 1.40
C ILE A 33 -4.48 -3.21 2.42
N ILE A 34 -4.71 -4.21 3.27
CA ILE A 34 -3.79 -4.59 4.36
C ILE A 34 -3.17 -5.95 4.04
N PRO A 35 -1.83 -6.08 4.01
CA PRO A 35 -0.83 -5.03 4.26
C PRO A 35 -0.49 -4.19 3.02
N ASN A 36 -0.93 -4.62 1.82
CA ASN A 36 -0.32 -4.25 0.54
C ASN A 36 -0.31 -2.74 0.23
N HIS A 37 -1.37 -2.02 0.56
CA HIS A 37 -1.48 -0.59 0.29
C HIS A 37 -1.22 0.24 1.54
N LEU A 38 -1.77 -0.14 2.69
CA LEU A 38 -1.67 0.69 3.90
C LEU A 38 -0.25 0.72 4.48
N GLU A 39 0.41 -0.44 4.58
CA GLU A 39 1.76 -0.54 5.16
C GLU A 39 2.84 -0.12 4.17
N ALA A 40 2.62 -0.34 2.86
CA ALA A 40 3.57 0.05 1.83
C ALA A 40 3.43 1.52 1.40
N ARG A 41 2.33 2.22 1.72
CA ARG A 41 2.12 3.62 1.29
C ARG A 41 3.22 4.56 1.79
N VAL A 42 3.61 4.41 3.04
CA VAL A 42 4.58 5.30 3.71
C VAL A 42 5.61 4.46 4.46
N VAL A 43 6.81 4.38 3.90
CA VAL A 43 7.93 3.65 4.52
C VAL A 43 8.79 4.61 5.33
N ARG A 44 8.63 4.57 6.66
CA ARG A 44 9.48 5.34 7.59
C ARG A 44 10.64 4.48 8.05
N ALA A 45 11.74 4.52 7.30
CA ALA A 45 12.95 3.76 7.58
C ALA A 45 14.19 4.60 7.34
N GLU A 46 15.22 4.39 8.17
CA GLU A 46 16.54 4.95 7.91
C GLU A 46 17.14 4.33 6.62
N SER A 47 17.85 5.14 5.85
CA SER A 47 18.55 4.69 4.63
C SER A 47 19.53 3.54 4.89
N ARG A 48 20.10 3.45 6.10
CA ARG A 48 21.05 2.40 6.49
C ARG A 48 20.38 1.05 6.79
N LYS A 49 19.06 1.00 6.99
CA LYS A 49 18.32 -0.25 7.23
C LYS A 49 18.16 -1.03 5.92
N ARG A 50 19.27 -1.58 5.43
CA ARG A 50 19.35 -2.34 4.16
C ARG A 50 18.35 -3.48 4.08
N VAL A 51 17.96 -4.09 5.21
CA VAL A 51 16.94 -5.14 5.24
C VAL A 51 15.60 -4.67 4.66
N ILE A 52 15.18 -3.44 4.96
CA ILE A 52 13.91 -2.87 4.47
C ILE A 52 14.01 -2.59 2.97
N TRP A 53 15.10 -1.94 2.55
CA TRP A 53 15.30 -1.61 1.14
C TRP A 53 15.52 -2.85 0.27
N ASN A 54 16.22 -3.86 0.78
CA ASN A 54 16.35 -5.17 0.14
C ASN A 54 15.00 -5.86 0.04
N PHE A 55 14.15 -5.80 1.07
CA PHE A 55 12.80 -6.35 0.99
C PHE A 55 12.02 -5.74 -0.18
N PHE A 56 11.97 -4.41 -0.31
CA PHE A 56 11.29 -3.76 -1.43
C PHE A 56 11.95 -4.02 -2.79
N ALA A 57 13.27 -4.13 -2.85
CA ALA A 57 13.99 -4.48 -4.08
C ALA A 57 13.58 -5.87 -4.62
N HIS A 58 13.27 -6.83 -3.74
CA HIS A 58 12.77 -8.15 -4.13
C HIS A 58 11.25 -8.20 -4.35
N HIS A 59 10.51 -7.16 -3.94
CA HIS A 59 9.05 -7.08 -4.04
C HIS A 59 8.60 -5.81 -4.79
N PRO A 60 8.87 -5.72 -6.11
CA PRO A 60 8.63 -4.50 -6.88
C PRO A 60 7.17 -4.04 -6.90
N ARG A 61 6.21 -4.98 -6.80
CA ARG A 61 4.79 -4.64 -6.69
C ARG A 61 4.49 -3.84 -5.42
N LEU A 62 4.95 -4.31 -4.25
CA LEU A 62 4.81 -3.57 -3.00
C LEU A 62 5.57 -2.25 -3.04
N ALA A 63 6.76 -2.24 -3.64
CA ALA A 63 7.55 -1.01 -3.80
C ALA A 63 6.80 0.05 -4.64
N SER A 64 6.02 -0.37 -5.64
CA SER A 64 5.23 0.54 -6.50
C SER A 64 4.10 1.27 -5.75
N HIS A 65 3.73 0.80 -4.56
CA HIS A 65 2.71 1.43 -3.72
C HIS A 65 3.26 2.54 -2.80
N ILE A 66 4.59 2.67 -2.68
CA ILE A 66 5.25 3.69 -1.86
C ILE A 66 4.98 5.08 -2.46
N ARG A 67 4.56 6.03 -1.60
CA ARG A 67 4.36 7.44 -1.96
C ARG A 67 5.36 8.32 -1.23
N ILE A 68 5.85 9.36 -1.92
CA ILE A 68 6.67 10.42 -1.31
C ILE A 68 5.71 11.36 -0.59
N VAL A 69 5.96 11.62 0.69
CA VAL A 69 5.15 12.50 1.56
C VAL A 69 5.92 13.77 1.86
#